data_AF-A0A1H3R876-F1
#
_entry.id   AF-A0A1H3R876-F1
#
_cell.length_a   1.000
_cell.length_b   1.000
_cell.length_c   1.000
_cell.angle_alpha   90.00
_cell.angle_beta   90.00
_cell.angle_gamma   90.00
#
_symmetry.space_group_name_H-M   'P 1'
#
loop_
_entity.id
_entity.type
_entity.pdbx_description
1 polymer ?
#
loop_
_entity_poly.entity_id
_entity_poly.type
_entity_poly.pdbx_seq_one_letter_code
_entity_poly.pdbx_strand_id
1 'polypeptide(L)'
;MPVMIRALISVVMLAGFYVLALVQLIAGLAFAIWIGSVTSGVIAAKFGIAVFLATVWAVGYGTWKALRTKRPEPNGLPLPRTTAPYLWAMVDHLAAVVGTRPPDEIYLVPDVNAAVEERSKLMGLIAGRRYMYIGMPLLQAFTVAQLRSVLAHELGHYSGRHTRLAGVTYRGRMALERTISHIGSGNVAGWIFRGYGRLYVMVHNAVSRRQELEADLASVQVAGRDAAASALRESKALSAAFAFYLNRYVGPGLEAGYAPADLFAGFGELLRARADEIAELRTDQPDGEQSVWDTHPPLGIRLAAITAAPESAVPVDNRPAWVLIPAPDRAGIALQQRILNAEKLTVLPWDQFTAAAASARLQENMDGLLRTVSRAVNQPVPHVGAVLDHIAAGRLDDIAAPIFPEATRRESRKLFAKPLTALLSLAAVRSGAARWQHSWTGATRLVGPDGTELDLSDIAELAVDPATIEEARRQLAQRGIDVAAATHVEQRATARRAEIYAGILNMKVNKKRSDVLILSHGLLLVPSVAKLKAMTARRRMAQWIESGDPRPLATTEGNRFIAYEDIAVAQVVSKFPVKYELTLHNGEKVEIRWSTESEEQANGSEVLAQALRAANND
;
A
#
# COMPACT_ATOMS: atom_id res chain seq x y z
N MET A 1 -35.88 -5.46 21.82
CA MET A 1 -35.15 -6.29 22.80
C MET A 1 -34.26 -5.40 23.65
N PRO A 2 -34.27 -5.54 24.99
CA PRO A 2 -33.37 -4.82 25.90
C PRO A 2 -31.90 -5.05 25.55
N VAL A 3 -31.07 -4.02 25.71
CA VAL A 3 -29.63 -4.03 25.36
C VAL A 3 -28.86 -5.14 26.08
N MET A 4 -29.25 -5.42 27.33
CA MET A 4 -28.71 -6.50 28.14
C MET A 4 -28.93 -7.88 27.51
N ILE A 5 -30.09 -8.13 26.88
CA ILE A 5 -30.39 -9.42 26.23
C ILE A 5 -29.52 -9.59 24.99
N ARG A 6 -29.27 -8.52 24.23
CA ARG A 6 -28.41 -8.57 23.03
C ARG A 6 -26.92 -8.70 23.35
N ALA A 7 -26.46 -8.05 24.42
CA ALA A 7 -25.11 -8.24 24.94
C ALA A 7 -24.91 -9.67 25.48
N LEU A 8 -25.92 -10.21 26.17
CA LEU A 8 -25.94 -11.61 26.60
C LEU A 8 -25.92 -12.57 25.40
N ILE A 9 -26.72 -12.31 24.36
CA ILE A 9 -26.68 -13.08 23.11
C ILE A 9 -25.28 -13.03 22.49
N SER A 10 -24.60 -11.87 22.47
CA SER A 10 -23.23 -11.77 21.93
C SER A 10 -22.21 -12.59 22.73
N VAL A 11 -22.35 -12.65 24.06
CA VAL A 11 -21.52 -13.51 24.93
C VAL A 11 -21.86 -14.99 24.73
N VAL A 12 -23.14 -15.33 24.60
CA VAL A 12 -23.61 -16.70 24.31
C VAL A 12 -23.13 -17.15 22.92
N MET A 13 -23.10 -16.27 21.93
CA MET A 13 -22.54 -16.57 20.61
C MET A 13 -21.01 -16.70 20.65
N LEU A 14 -20.31 -15.94 21.49
CA LEU A 14 -18.88 -16.18 21.70
C LEU A 14 -18.63 -17.57 22.32
N ALA A 15 -19.45 -17.98 23.29
CA ALA A 15 -19.44 -19.36 23.81
C ALA A 15 -19.83 -20.38 22.73
N GLY A 16 -20.76 -20.02 21.85
CA GLY A 16 -21.22 -20.81 20.72
C GLY A 16 -20.11 -21.14 19.72
N PHE A 17 -19.07 -20.32 19.60
CA PHE A 17 -17.88 -20.65 18.81
C PHE A 17 -17.14 -21.89 19.36
N TYR A 18 -16.97 -21.97 20.68
CA TYR A 18 -16.38 -23.14 21.34
C TYR A 18 -17.28 -24.36 21.26
N VAL A 19 -18.60 -24.17 21.40
CA VAL A 19 -19.59 -25.25 21.23
C VAL A 19 -19.54 -25.77 19.79
N LEU A 20 -19.46 -24.89 18.79
CA LEU A 20 -19.38 -25.28 17.38
C LEU A 20 -18.10 -26.06 17.08
N ALA A 21 -16.97 -25.66 17.67
CA ALA A 21 -15.73 -26.43 17.58
C ALA A 21 -15.89 -27.83 18.21
N LEU A 22 -16.52 -27.92 19.38
CA LEU A 22 -16.79 -29.19 20.05
C LEU A 22 -17.74 -30.09 19.26
N VAL A 23 -18.82 -29.53 18.70
CA VAL A 23 -19.79 -30.25 17.86
C VAL A 23 -19.09 -30.81 16.61
N GLN A 24 -18.21 -30.05 15.97
CA GLN A 24 -17.44 -30.55 14.83
C GLN A 24 -16.50 -31.70 15.21
N LEU A 25 -15.89 -31.67 16.40
CA LEU A 25 -15.08 -32.78 16.91
C LEU A 25 -15.93 -34.03 17.18
N ILE A 26 -17.11 -33.87 17.79
CA ILE A 26 -18.04 -34.97 18.06
C ILE A 26 -18.58 -35.55 16.75
N ALA A 27 -18.96 -34.71 15.78
CA ALA A 27 -19.45 -35.14 14.48
C ALA A 27 -18.36 -35.88 13.69
N GLY A 28 -17.11 -35.41 13.73
CA GLY A 28 -15.97 -36.10 13.14
C GLY A 28 -15.71 -37.48 13.77
N LEU A 29 -15.86 -37.59 15.10
CA LEU A 29 -15.76 -38.87 15.82
C LEU A 29 -16.89 -39.82 15.42
N ALA A 30 -18.14 -39.35 15.43
CA ALA A 30 -19.30 -40.14 15.06
C ALA A 30 -19.21 -40.63 13.61
N PHE A 31 -18.73 -39.79 12.69
CA PHE A 31 -18.51 -40.15 11.29
C PHE A 31 -17.42 -41.23 11.14
N ALA A 32 -16.33 -41.13 11.89
CA ALA A 32 -15.28 -42.15 11.91
C ALA A 32 -15.78 -43.50 12.45
N ILE A 33 -16.59 -43.48 13.52
CA ILE A 33 -17.24 -44.67 14.08
C ILE A 33 -18.22 -45.28 13.06
N TRP A 34 -19.04 -44.46 12.41
CA TRP A 34 -19.98 -44.91 11.39
C TRP A 34 -19.27 -45.58 10.21
N ILE A 35 -18.21 -44.97 9.65
CA ILE A 35 -17.38 -45.57 8.59
C ILE A 35 -16.85 -46.95 9.01
N GLY A 36 -16.36 -47.07 10.25
CA GLY A 36 -15.89 -48.33 10.81
C GLY A 36 -16.97 -49.40 10.96
N SER A 37 -18.25 -48.99 11.08
CA SER A 37 -19.39 -49.90 11.20
C SER A 37 -19.94 -50.39 9.86
N VAL A 38 -19.82 -49.59 8.78
CA VAL A 38 -20.34 -49.94 7.44
C VAL A 38 -19.30 -50.54 6.50
N THR A 39 -18.03 -50.55 6.89
CA THR A 39 -16.94 -51.05 6.04
C THR A 39 -16.09 -52.06 6.82
N SER A 40 -15.91 -53.27 6.29
CA SER A 40 -15.10 -54.31 6.93
C SER A 40 -13.65 -54.29 6.42
N GLY A 41 -12.69 -54.33 7.36
CA GLY A 41 -11.26 -54.52 7.07
C GLY A 41 -10.34 -53.40 7.59
N VAL A 42 -9.05 -53.73 7.62
CA VAL A 42 -7.94 -52.87 8.11
C VAL A 42 -7.86 -51.52 7.38
N ILE A 43 -8.36 -51.45 6.14
CA ILE A 43 -8.36 -50.24 5.31
C ILE A 43 -9.39 -49.22 5.83
N ALA A 44 -10.58 -49.67 6.25
CA ALA A 44 -11.62 -48.80 6.80
C ALA A 44 -11.19 -48.14 8.12
N ALA A 45 -10.55 -48.92 9.01
CA ALA A 45 -10.00 -48.41 10.26
C ALA A 45 -8.91 -47.35 10.00
N LYS A 46 -8.02 -47.59 9.02
CA LYS A 46 -6.98 -46.62 8.63
C LYS A 46 -7.57 -45.32 8.08
N PHE A 47 -8.60 -45.40 7.22
CA PHE A 47 -9.26 -44.20 6.68
C PHE A 47 -10.07 -43.43 7.73
N GLY A 48 -10.85 -44.12 8.58
CA GLY A 48 -11.61 -43.48 9.66
C GLY A 48 -10.72 -42.78 10.67
N ILE A 49 -9.62 -43.43 11.09
CA ILE A 49 -8.61 -42.82 11.98
C ILE A 49 -7.93 -41.63 11.30
N ALA A 50 -7.56 -41.74 10.01
CA ALA A 50 -6.94 -40.65 9.28
C ALA A 50 -7.85 -39.42 9.16
N VAL A 51 -9.15 -39.61 8.87
CA VAL A 51 -10.14 -38.52 8.79
C VAL A 51 -10.40 -37.90 10.16
N PHE A 52 -10.49 -38.71 11.21
CA PHE A 52 -10.65 -38.22 12.58
C PHE A 52 -9.44 -37.41 13.03
N LEU A 53 -8.22 -37.94 12.85
CA LEU A 53 -6.98 -37.24 13.18
C LEU A 53 -6.81 -35.97 12.34
N ALA A 54 -7.18 -35.98 11.06
CA ALA A 54 -7.16 -34.77 10.23
C ALA A 54 -8.16 -33.71 10.73
N THR A 55 -9.35 -34.12 11.21
CA THR A 55 -10.37 -33.22 11.76
C THR A 55 -9.95 -32.66 13.12
N VAL A 56 -9.47 -33.52 14.02
CA VAL A 56 -8.91 -33.13 15.33
C VAL A 56 -7.71 -32.22 15.14
N TRP A 57 -6.82 -32.54 14.20
CA TRP A 57 -5.69 -31.69 13.87
C TRP A 57 -6.18 -30.36 13.29
N ALA A 58 -7.07 -30.34 12.30
CA ALA A 58 -7.55 -29.10 11.70
C ALA A 58 -8.26 -28.17 12.71
N VAL A 59 -9.18 -28.70 13.51
CA VAL A 59 -9.97 -27.93 14.49
C VAL A 59 -9.12 -27.62 15.72
N GLY A 60 -8.39 -28.59 16.26
CA GLY A 60 -7.56 -28.46 17.44
C GLY A 60 -6.34 -27.59 17.22
N TYR A 61 -5.57 -27.82 16.15
CA TYR A 61 -4.43 -26.97 15.78
C TYR A 61 -4.89 -25.58 15.37
N GLY A 62 -5.99 -25.45 14.62
CA GLY A 62 -6.55 -24.15 14.23
C GLY A 62 -6.95 -23.31 15.46
N THR A 63 -7.66 -23.92 16.41
CA THR A 63 -8.09 -23.27 17.66
C THR A 63 -6.90 -22.98 18.56
N TRP A 64 -5.97 -23.92 18.73
CA TRP A 64 -4.75 -23.75 19.54
C TRP A 64 -3.85 -22.64 18.98
N LYS A 65 -3.64 -22.63 17.66
CA LYS A 65 -2.87 -21.59 16.99
C LYS A 65 -3.55 -20.23 17.11
N ALA A 66 -4.86 -20.13 16.89
CA ALA A 66 -5.61 -18.89 17.09
C ALA A 66 -5.47 -18.35 18.53
N LEU A 67 -5.46 -19.23 19.53
CA LEU A 67 -5.30 -18.87 20.95
C LEU A 67 -3.85 -18.53 21.35
N ARG A 68 -2.84 -19.09 20.68
CA ARG A 68 -1.41 -18.92 21.03
C ARG A 68 -0.58 -18.07 20.09
N THR A 69 -1.14 -17.56 18.99
CA THR A 69 -0.38 -16.71 18.07
C THR A 69 0.08 -15.47 18.84
N LYS A 70 1.39 -15.40 19.13
CA LYS A 70 2.03 -14.25 19.77
C LYS A 70 1.74 -13.04 18.89
N ARG A 71 1.04 -12.05 19.44
CA ARG A 71 0.76 -10.80 18.74
C ARG A 71 2.10 -10.11 18.52
N PRO A 72 2.46 -9.73 17.27
CA PRO A 72 3.65 -8.91 17.04
C PRO A 72 3.57 -7.65 17.89
N GLU A 73 4.73 -7.10 18.25
CA GLU A 73 4.74 -5.82 18.95
C GLU A 73 4.10 -4.74 18.08
N PRO A 74 3.41 -3.76 18.69
CA PRO A 74 2.97 -2.55 18.02
C PRO A 74 4.01 -2.01 17.04
N ASN A 75 3.65 -1.86 15.76
CA ASN A 75 4.48 -1.16 14.79
C ASN A 75 4.35 0.36 15.02
N GLY A 76 4.98 0.87 16.08
CA GLY A 76 4.92 2.28 16.47
C GLY A 76 5.98 2.65 17.48
N LEU A 77 6.15 3.96 17.71
CA LEU A 77 7.06 4.49 18.71
C LEU A 77 6.35 4.52 20.07
N PRO A 78 6.83 3.80 21.10
CA PRO A 78 6.23 3.89 22.43
C PRO A 78 6.38 5.30 22.99
N LEU A 79 5.31 5.82 23.60
CA LEU A 79 5.29 7.10 24.29
C LEU A 79 5.12 6.87 25.80
N PRO A 80 6.22 6.65 26.55
CA PRO A 80 6.19 6.61 28.01
C PRO A 80 5.55 7.86 28.63
N ARG A 81 5.01 7.70 29.85
CA ARG A 81 4.49 8.82 30.66
C ARG A 81 5.51 9.93 30.88
N THR A 82 6.79 9.58 30.94
CA THR A 82 7.92 10.52 31.10
C THR A 82 8.19 11.34 29.83
N THR A 83 7.91 10.80 28.65
CA THR A 83 8.20 11.47 27.38
C THR A 83 7.01 12.27 26.87
N ALA A 84 5.78 11.89 27.19
CA ALA A 84 4.56 12.59 26.77
C ALA A 84 3.58 12.86 27.94
N PRO A 85 3.99 13.58 29.00
CA PRO A 85 3.20 13.74 30.22
C PRO A 85 1.86 14.44 29.99
N TYR A 86 1.81 15.45 29.11
CA TYR A 86 0.58 16.19 28.81
C TYR A 86 -0.46 15.33 28.08
N LEU A 87 -0.01 14.52 27.10
CA LEU A 87 -0.85 13.54 26.42
C LEU A 87 -1.42 12.51 27.40
N TRP A 88 -0.58 11.97 28.29
CA TRP A 88 -1.04 11.00 29.29
C TRP A 88 -2.04 11.59 30.28
N ALA A 89 -1.79 12.81 30.78
CA ALA A 89 -2.74 13.51 31.66
C ALA A 89 -4.08 13.73 30.97
N MET A 90 -4.07 14.10 29.68
CA MET A 90 -5.28 14.21 28.88
C MET A 90 -6.01 12.86 28.76
N VAL A 91 -5.30 11.80 28.40
CA VAL A 91 -5.88 10.44 28.25
C VAL A 91 -6.47 9.92 29.56
N ASP A 92 -5.77 10.12 30.69
CA ASP A 92 -6.25 9.72 32.01
C ASP A 92 -7.55 10.47 32.37
N HIS A 93 -7.60 11.78 32.08
CA HIS A 93 -8.80 12.58 32.26
C HIS A 93 -9.95 12.10 31.37
N LEU A 94 -9.71 11.84 30.08
CA LEU A 94 -10.73 11.31 29.18
C LEU A 94 -11.26 9.96 29.65
N ALA A 95 -10.38 9.04 30.07
CA ALA A 95 -10.78 7.73 30.59
C ALA A 95 -11.68 7.86 31.84
N ALA A 96 -11.36 8.79 32.74
CA ALA A 96 -12.18 9.09 33.92
C ALA A 96 -13.55 9.67 33.54
N VAL A 97 -13.60 10.64 32.63
CA VAL A 97 -14.85 11.26 32.16
C VAL A 97 -15.72 10.25 31.42
N VAL A 98 -15.14 9.39 30.58
CA VAL A 98 -15.85 8.36 29.82
C VAL A 98 -16.26 7.16 30.70
N GLY A 99 -15.58 6.95 31.84
CA GLY A 99 -15.86 5.86 32.76
C GLY A 99 -15.26 4.52 32.31
N THR A 100 -14.02 4.55 31.85
CA THR A 100 -13.24 3.36 31.48
C THR A 100 -11.85 3.39 32.10
N ARG A 101 -11.16 2.24 32.13
CA ARG A 101 -9.75 2.16 32.57
C ARG A 101 -8.83 2.82 31.52
N PRO A 102 -7.83 3.62 31.91
CA PRO A 102 -6.86 4.17 30.97
C PRO A 102 -6.07 3.06 30.26
N PRO A 103 -5.47 3.35 29.09
CA PRO A 103 -4.55 2.42 28.44
C PRO A 103 -3.32 2.16 29.31
N ASP A 104 -2.71 0.98 29.13
CA ASP A 104 -1.46 0.61 29.81
C ASP A 104 -0.25 1.20 29.08
N GLU A 105 -0.33 1.32 27.75
CA GLU A 105 0.72 1.85 26.90
C GLU A 105 0.12 2.73 25.77
N ILE A 106 0.83 3.80 25.39
CA ILE A 106 0.49 4.65 24.24
C ILE A 106 1.60 4.50 23.20
N TYR A 107 1.22 4.32 21.93
CA TYR A 107 2.11 4.22 20.79
C TYR A 107 1.76 5.28 19.75
N LEU A 108 2.78 5.95 19.24
CA LEU A 108 2.68 6.81 18.06
C LEU A 108 2.84 5.94 16.81
N VAL A 109 1.90 6.04 15.86
CA VAL A 109 1.85 5.22 14.63
C VAL A 109 1.87 6.09 13.37
N PRO A 110 2.29 5.56 12.21
CA PRO A 110 2.40 6.35 10.99
C PRO A 110 1.07 6.59 10.27
N ASP A 111 0.00 5.88 10.66
CA ASP A 111 -1.29 5.92 10.00
C ASP A 111 -2.16 7.09 10.45
N VAL A 112 -3.10 7.52 9.60
CA VAL A 112 -4.19 8.46 9.98
C VAL A 112 -5.23 7.70 10.81
N ASN A 113 -4.85 7.33 12.03
CA ASN A 113 -5.68 6.49 12.88
C ASN A 113 -5.49 6.80 14.36
N ALA A 114 -6.56 6.66 15.13
CA ALA A 114 -6.49 6.55 16.59
C ALA A 114 -7.31 5.33 16.98
N ALA A 115 -6.74 4.45 17.79
CA ALA A 115 -7.41 3.21 18.16
C ALA A 115 -7.00 2.76 19.55
N VAL A 116 -7.91 2.09 20.24
CA VAL A 116 -7.58 1.36 21.47
C VAL A 116 -7.73 -0.13 21.23
N GLU A 117 -6.66 -0.89 21.44
CA GLU A 117 -6.67 -2.34 21.40
C GLU A 117 -6.49 -2.93 22.79
N GLU A 118 -7.32 -3.89 23.16
CA GLU A 118 -7.12 -4.69 24.37
C GLU A 118 -6.62 -6.11 24.03
N ARG A 119 -5.47 -6.49 24.60
CA ARG A 119 -4.92 -7.86 24.61
C ARG A 119 -5.60 -8.71 25.68
N SER A 120 -6.90 -8.91 25.51
CA SER A 120 -7.76 -9.73 26.37
C SER A 120 -7.41 -11.23 26.32
N LYS A 121 -7.60 -11.93 27.44
CA LYS A 121 -7.49 -13.39 27.52
C LYS A 121 -8.85 -14.04 27.25
N LEU A 122 -8.85 -15.33 26.88
CA LEU A 122 -10.05 -16.14 26.65
C LEU A 122 -11.04 -15.47 25.66
N MET A 123 -10.54 -15.10 24.48
CA MET A 123 -11.31 -14.42 23.40
C MET A 123 -12.14 -13.20 23.83
N GLY A 124 -11.68 -12.42 24.82
CA GLY A 124 -12.35 -11.16 25.21
C GLY A 124 -13.12 -11.20 26.53
N LEU A 125 -13.26 -12.39 27.13
CA LEU A 125 -13.96 -12.57 28.40
C LEU A 125 -13.17 -11.97 29.59
N ILE A 126 -11.84 -12.09 29.57
CA ILE A 126 -10.98 -11.61 30.64
C ILE A 126 -10.19 -10.39 30.16
N ALA A 127 -10.21 -9.33 30.97
CA ALA A 127 -9.47 -8.11 30.67
C ALA A 127 -7.96 -8.33 30.57
N GLY A 128 -7.33 -7.57 29.68
CA GLY A 128 -5.90 -7.64 29.48
C GLY A 128 -5.28 -6.26 29.28
N ARG A 129 -4.03 -6.24 28.79
CA ARG A 129 -3.30 -4.99 28.54
C ARG A 129 -3.95 -4.18 27.42
N ARG A 130 -4.10 -2.87 27.61
CA ARG A 130 -4.64 -1.90 26.65
C ARG A 130 -3.52 -1.10 26.02
N TYR A 131 -3.58 -0.99 24.70
CA TYR A 131 -2.66 -0.25 23.86
C TYR A 131 -3.47 0.82 23.16
N MET A 132 -3.09 2.08 23.33
CA MET A 132 -3.66 3.18 22.57
C MET A 132 -2.68 3.55 21.46
N TYR A 133 -3.16 3.60 20.23
CA TYR A 133 -2.41 4.01 19.06
C TYR A 133 -2.89 5.39 18.65
N ILE A 134 -1.95 6.30 18.40
CA ILE A 134 -2.24 7.66 17.96
C ILE A 134 -1.40 7.96 16.73
N GLY A 135 -2.07 8.29 15.64
CA GLY A 135 -1.44 8.65 14.38
C GLY A 135 -0.66 9.94 14.48
N MET A 136 0.62 9.92 14.11
CA MET A 136 1.39 11.16 13.93
C MET A 136 0.73 12.10 12.90
N PRO A 137 0.15 11.62 11.79
CA PRO A 137 -0.62 12.49 10.88
C PRO A 137 -1.82 13.18 11.55
N LEU A 138 -2.48 12.53 12.52
CA LEU A 138 -3.57 13.17 13.27
C LEU A 138 -3.05 14.29 14.16
N LEU A 139 -1.87 14.13 14.77
CA LEU A 139 -1.25 15.19 15.57
C LEU A 139 -0.82 16.40 14.74
N GLN A 140 -0.48 16.17 13.46
CA GLN A 140 -0.14 17.21 12.49
C GLN A 140 -1.37 18.00 12.00
N ALA A 141 -2.54 17.35 11.99
CA ALA A 141 -3.75 17.91 11.43
C ALA A 141 -4.73 18.49 12.46
N PHE A 142 -4.93 17.78 13.56
CA PHE A 142 -5.97 18.10 14.53
C PHE A 142 -5.54 19.19 15.51
N THR A 143 -6.54 19.89 16.01
CA THR A 143 -6.47 20.64 17.26
C THR A 143 -6.55 19.70 18.47
N VAL A 144 -6.17 20.20 19.65
CA VAL A 144 -6.32 19.46 20.91
C VAL A 144 -7.79 19.07 21.15
N ALA A 145 -8.76 19.93 20.85
CA ALA A 145 -10.18 19.62 20.99
C ALA A 145 -10.63 18.46 20.09
N GLN A 146 -10.22 18.44 18.82
CA GLN A 146 -10.52 17.35 17.90
C GLN A 146 -9.85 16.04 18.32
N LEU A 147 -8.59 16.08 18.75
CA LEU A 147 -7.92 14.88 19.25
C LEU A 147 -8.62 14.33 20.50
N ARG A 148 -9.04 15.20 21.44
CA ARG A 148 -9.81 14.79 22.63
C ARG A 148 -11.10 14.08 22.24
N SER A 149 -11.81 14.61 21.24
CA SER A 149 -13.02 13.98 20.71
C SER A 149 -12.74 12.56 20.24
N VAL A 150 -11.77 12.38 19.33
CA VAL A 150 -11.45 11.05 18.78
C VAL A 150 -10.97 10.09 19.87
N LEU A 151 -10.09 10.51 20.77
CA LEU A 151 -9.62 9.61 21.84
C LEU A 151 -10.74 9.23 22.82
N ALA A 152 -11.68 10.13 23.11
CA ALA A 152 -12.84 9.80 23.93
C ALA A 152 -13.83 8.87 23.21
N HIS A 153 -13.98 8.99 21.89
CA HIS A 153 -14.71 8.02 21.08
C HIS A 153 -14.13 6.61 21.26
N GLU A 154 -12.81 6.47 21.03
CA GLU A 154 -12.11 5.19 21.15
C GLU A 154 -12.19 4.59 22.56
N LEU A 155 -12.06 5.43 23.60
CA LEU A 155 -12.25 5.02 24.99
C LEU A 155 -13.72 4.66 25.29
N GLY A 156 -14.66 5.30 24.58
CA GLY A 156 -16.11 5.11 24.68
C GLY A 156 -16.54 3.68 24.37
N HIS A 157 -15.89 3.02 23.41
CA HIS A 157 -16.13 1.60 23.10
C HIS A 157 -15.88 0.66 24.31
N TYR A 158 -15.03 1.09 25.25
CA TYR A 158 -14.72 0.34 26.45
C TYR A 158 -15.48 0.83 27.69
N SER A 159 -16.35 1.84 27.57
CA SER A 159 -17.10 2.38 28.69
C SER A 159 -18.13 1.38 29.22
N GLY A 160 -18.18 1.25 30.55
CA GLY A 160 -19.20 0.46 31.23
C GLY A 160 -20.45 1.26 31.63
N ARG A 161 -20.50 2.56 31.35
CA ARG A 161 -21.52 3.48 31.91
C ARG A 161 -22.91 3.25 31.37
N HIS A 162 -23.05 2.96 30.07
CA HIS A 162 -24.35 2.73 29.44
C HIS A 162 -24.69 1.24 29.34
N THR A 163 -23.68 0.37 29.30
CA THR A 163 -23.85 -1.09 29.41
C THR A 163 -22.66 -1.75 30.11
N ARG A 164 -22.90 -2.46 31.23
CA ARG A 164 -21.87 -3.21 31.97
C ARG A 164 -21.12 -4.26 31.13
N LEU A 165 -21.67 -4.66 29.99
CA LEU A 165 -21.11 -5.66 29.08
C LEU A 165 -20.50 -5.07 27.79
N ALA A 166 -20.55 -3.75 27.55
CA ALA A 166 -20.03 -3.13 26.31
C ALA A 166 -18.59 -3.56 26.02
N GLY A 167 -17.68 -3.39 27.00
CA GLY A 167 -16.28 -3.79 26.85
C GLY A 167 -16.09 -5.29 26.60
N VAL A 168 -16.94 -6.16 27.16
CA VAL A 168 -16.89 -7.62 26.89
C VAL A 168 -17.34 -7.91 25.46
N THR A 169 -18.42 -7.29 25.01
CA THR A 169 -18.95 -7.48 23.65
C THR A 169 -17.98 -6.99 22.57
N TYR A 170 -17.36 -5.82 22.76
CA TYR A 170 -16.39 -5.25 21.83
C TYR A 170 -15.11 -6.11 21.74
N ARG A 171 -14.54 -6.52 22.89
CA ARG A 171 -13.36 -7.41 22.91
C ARG A 171 -13.66 -8.78 22.29
N GLY A 172 -14.85 -9.33 22.57
CA GLY A 172 -15.33 -10.59 22.02
C GLY A 172 -15.41 -10.56 20.50
N ARG A 173 -15.99 -9.49 19.94
CA ARG A 173 -16.05 -9.24 18.49
C ARG A 173 -14.66 -9.18 17.88
N MET A 174 -13.79 -8.31 18.41
CA MET A 174 -12.43 -8.15 17.90
C MET A 174 -11.64 -9.46 17.95
N ALA A 175 -11.85 -10.31 18.97
CA ALA A 175 -11.22 -11.62 19.05
C ALA A 175 -11.77 -12.60 17.99
N LEU A 176 -13.07 -12.55 17.70
CA LEU A 176 -13.72 -13.42 16.74
C LEU A 176 -13.37 -13.06 15.29
N GLU A 177 -13.44 -11.78 14.91
CA GLU A 177 -13.04 -11.29 13.57
C GLU A 177 -11.60 -11.72 13.24
N ARG A 178 -10.69 -11.56 14.22
CA ARG A 178 -9.31 -12.03 14.11
C ARG A 178 -9.20 -13.54 13.97
N THR A 179 -10.00 -14.30 14.70
CA THR A 179 -9.97 -15.76 14.61
C THR A 179 -10.46 -16.25 13.24
N ILE A 180 -11.51 -15.62 12.71
CA ILE A 180 -12.05 -15.92 11.38
C ILE A 180 -11.03 -15.61 10.27
N SER A 181 -10.31 -14.48 10.36
CA SER A 181 -9.31 -14.12 9.35
C SER A 181 -8.12 -15.10 9.27
N HIS A 182 -7.87 -15.88 10.32
CA HIS A 182 -6.81 -16.89 10.37
C HIS A 182 -7.25 -18.30 9.95
N ILE A 183 -8.56 -18.54 9.74
CA ILE A 183 -9.09 -19.83 9.31
C ILE A 183 -8.96 -19.94 7.78
N GLY A 184 -8.13 -20.89 7.32
CA GLY A 184 -7.87 -21.11 5.90
C GLY A 184 -9.12 -21.54 5.11
N SER A 185 -9.21 -21.12 3.85
CA SER A 185 -10.39 -21.31 2.98
C SER A 185 -10.62 -22.75 2.49
N GLY A 186 -9.64 -23.64 2.67
CA GLY A 186 -9.56 -24.94 1.98
C GLY A 186 -10.22 -26.14 2.67
N ASN A 187 -10.97 -25.99 3.76
CA ASN A 187 -11.70 -27.11 4.38
C ASN A 187 -13.13 -26.77 4.80
N VAL A 188 -13.97 -27.82 4.93
CA VAL A 188 -15.41 -27.74 5.27
C VAL A 188 -15.62 -27.11 6.65
N ALA A 189 -14.76 -27.44 7.62
CA ALA A 189 -14.80 -26.86 8.96
C ALA A 189 -14.67 -25.32 8.93
N GLY A 190 -13.77 -24.78 8.11
CA GLY A 190 -13.58 -23.34 7.94
C GLY A 190 -14.72 -22.64 7.22
N TRP A 191 -15.49 -23.35 6.39
CA TRP A 191 -16.74 -22.83 5.82
C TRP A 191 -17.81 -22.63 6.90
N ILE A 192 -17.97 -23.62 7.80
CA ILE A 192 -18.92 -23.56 8.91
C ILE A 192 -18.57 -22.41 9.88
N PHE A 193 -17.29 -22.24 10.24
CA PHE A 193 -16.86 -21.11 11.09
C PHE A 193 -17.06 -19.74 10.43
N ARG A 194 -16.91 -19.63 9.11
CA ARG A 194 -17.22 -18.38 8.38
C ARG A 194 -18.72 -18.08 8.35
N GLY A 195 -19.55 -19.11 8.15
CA GLY A 195 -21.00 -18.99 8.26
C GLY A 195 -21.42 -18.51 9.65
N TYR A 196 -20.82 -19.09 10.70
CA TYR A 196 -21.02 -18.66 12.07
C TYR A 196 -20.59 -17.21 12.31
N GLY A 197 -19.44 -16.80 11.75
CA GLY A 197 -18.96 -15.43 11.77
C GLY A 197 -19.93 -14.44 11.13
N ARG A 198 -20.50 -14.77 9.97
CA ARG A 198 -21.52 -13.95 9.31
C ARG A 198 -22.78 -13.80 10.14
N LEU A 199 -23.25 -14.89 10.76
CA LEU A 199 -24.38 -14.85 11.68
C LEU A 199 -24.09 -13.97 12.91
N TYR A 200 -22.88 -14.08 13.47
CA TYR A 200 -22.43 -13.24 14.58
C TYR A 200 -22.48 -11.75 14.20
N VAL A 201 -21.90 -11.38 13.06
CA VAL A 201 -21.93 -9.99 12.56
C VAL A 201 -23.37 -9.52 12.37
N MET A 202 -24.24 -10.34 11.76
CA MET A 202 -25.64 -9.99 11.50
C MET A 202 -26.44 -9.71 12.80
N VAL A 203 -26.26 -10.52 13.83
CA VAL A 203 -26.91 -10.34 15.14
C VAL A 203 -26.32 -9.14 15.90
N HIS A 204 -25.04 -8.86 15.69
CA HIS A 204 -24.29 -7.86 16.44
C HIS A 204 -24.34 -6.44 15.84
N ASN A 205 -24.60 -6.29 14.53
CA ASN A 205 -24.59 -4.99 13.85
C ASN A 205 -25.50 -3.94 14.51
N ALA A 206 -26.68 -4.33 15.01
CA ALA A 206 -27.57 -3.42 15.72
C ALA A 206 -27.05 -2.97 17.10
N VAL A 207 -26.20 -3.78 17.75
CA VAL A 207 -25.52 -3.42 19.01
C VAL A 207 -24.33 -2.51 18.71
N SER A 208 -23.54 -2.84 17.68
CA SER A 208 -22.42 -2.03 17.20
C SER A 208 -22.85 -0.61 16.86
N ARG A 209 -23.93 -0.44 16.08
CA ARG A 209 -24.45 0.88 15.72
C ARG A 209 -24.85 1.74 16.91
N ARG A 210 -25.35 1.13 17.98
CA ARG A 210 -25.69 1.87 19.21
C ARG A 210 -24.44 2.23 20.01
N GLN A 211 -23.47 1.33 20.09
CA GLN A 211 -22.18 1.60 20.76
C GLN A 211 -21.42 2.74 20.09
N GLU A 212 -21.49 2.83 18.77
CA GLU A 212 -20.96 3.97 18.00
C GLU A 212 -21.61 5.29 18.39
N LEU A 213 -22.94 5.36 18.47
CA LEU A 213 -23.64 6.58 18.90
C LEU A 213 -23.35 6.93 20.37
N GLU A 214 -23.20 5.93 21.24
CA GLU A 214 -22.81 6.15 22.65
C GLU A 214 -21.37 6.70 22.74
N ALA A 215 -20.45 6.24 21.89
CA ALA A 215 -19.09 6.77 21.79
C ALA A 215 -19.06 8.19 21.18
N ASP A 216 -19.96 8.51 20.24
CA ASP A 216 -20.15 9.89 19.74
C ASP A 216 -20.61 10.84 20.86
N LEU A 217 -21.54 10.41 21.70
CA LEU A 217 -21.97 11.20 22.87
C LEU A 217 -20.83 11.41 23.88
N ALA A 218 -19.99 10.40 24.09
CA ALA A 218 -18.78 10.54 24.91
C ALA A 218 -17.82 11.60 24.34
N SER A 219 -17.73 11.68 23.01
CA SER A 219 -16.93 12.69 22.31
C SER A 219 -17.46 14.11 22.55
N VAL A 220 -18.79 14.31 22.42
CA VAL A 220 -19.44 15.59 22.72
C VAL A 220 -19.21 16.00 24.18
N GLN A 221 -19.31 15.05 25.11
CA GLN A 221 -19.13 15.34 26.53
C GLN A 221 -17.75 15.93 26.83
N VAL A 222 -16.69 15.45 26.16
CA VAL A 222 -15.30 15.84 26.47
C VAL A 222 -14.74 17.00 25.62
N ALA A 223 -15.35 17.27 24.46
CA ALA A 223 -14.80 18.18 23.46
C ALA A 223 -15.82 19.20 22.91
N GLY A 224 -17.12 19.04 23.20
CA GLY A 224 -18.18 19.86 22.63
C GLY A 224 -18.66 19.34 21.27
N ARG A 225 -19.80 19.87 20.81
CA ARG A 225 -20.44 19.39 19.56
C ARG A 225 -19.61 19.71 18.32
N ASP A 226 -19.08 20.93 18.25
CA ASP A 226 -18.36 21.40 17.06
C ASP A 226 -17.08 20.61 16.83
N ALA A 227 -16.28 20.40 17.88
CA ALA A 227 -15.06 19.61 17.79
C ALA A 227 -15.36 18.14 17.44
N ALA A 228 -16.45 17.56 17.98
CA ALA A 228 -16.85 16.19 17.66
C ALA A 228 -17.31 16.04 16.21
N ALA A 229 -18.18 16.94 15.74
CA ALA A 229 -18.64 16.94 14.36
C ALA A 229 -17.49 17.20 13.38
N SER A 230 -16.60 18.14 13.70
CA SER A 230 -15.43 18.47 12.89
C SER A 230 -14.45 17.29 12.81
N ALA A 231 -14.06 16.70 13.95
CA ALA A 231 -13.14 15.56 13.97
C ALA A 231 -13.67 14.37 13.15
N LEU A 232 -14.97 14.09 13.23
CA LEU A 232 -15.62 13.02 12.47
C LEU A 232 -15.59 13.26 10.96
N ARG A 233 -15.82 14.50 10.50
CA ARG A 233 -15.72 14.86 9.07
C ARG A 233 -14.28 14.85 8.58
N GLU A 234 -13.35 15.33 9.39
CA GLU A 234 -11.96 15.49 9.01
C GLU A 234 -11.21 14.16 8.86
N SER A 235 -11.53 13.14 9.66
CA SER A 235 -10.81 11.86 9.62
C SER A 235 -10.74 11.23 8.22
N LYS A 236 -11.84 11.26 7.45
CA LYS A 236 -11.86 10.74 6.07
C LYS A 236 -11.04 11.59 5.10
N ALA A 237 -11.20 12.91 5.17
CA ALA A 237 -10.47 13.84 4.32
C ALA A 237 -8.95 13.74 4.59
N LEU A 238 -8.56 13.59 5.85
CA LEU A 238 -7.15 13.41 6.24
C LEU A 238 -6.57 12.09 5.75
N SER A 239 -7.32 11.00 5.77
CA SER A 239 -6.88 9.72 5.20
C SER A 239 -6.61 9.84 3.70
N ALA A 240 -7.48 10.53 2.95
CA ALA A 240 -7.27 10.79 1.53
C ALA A 240 -6.07 11.73 1.29
N ALA A 241 -5.95 12.81 2.07
CA ALA A 241 -4.84 13.77 1.97
C ALA A 241 -3.49 13.12 2.29
N PHE A 242 -3.43 12.25 3.30
CA PHE A 242 -2.19 11.55 3.66
C PHE A 242 -1.81 10.50 2.61
N ALA A 243 -2.77 9.77 2.06
CA ALA A 243 -2.52 8.86 0.94
C ALA A 243 -2.00 9.61 -0.29
N PHE A 244 -2.61 10.74 -0.64
CA PHE A 244 -2.12 11.63 -1.70
C PHE A 244 -0.70 12.11 -1.41
N TYR A 245 -0.44 12.57 -0.18
CA TYR A 245 0.88 13.01 0.25
C TYR A 245 1.95 11.92 0.09
N LEU A 246 1.68 10.71 0.62
CA LEU A 246 2.62 9.60 0.50
C LEU A 246 2.86 9.22 -0.96
N ASN A 247 1.81 9.11 -1.77
CA ASN A 247 1.94 8.68 -3.17
C ASN A 247 2.59 9.74 -4.06
N ARG A 248 2.23 11.03 -3.87
CA ARG A 248 2.66 12.11 -4.74
C ARG A 248 4.03 12.67 -4.38
N TYR A 249 4.31 12.77 -3.07
CA TYR A 249 5.52 13.46 -2.57
C TYR A 249 6.58 12.48 -2.07
N VAL A 250 6.19 11.49 -1.26
CA VAL A 250 7.17 10.63 -0.56
C VAL A 250 7.60 9.43 -1.42
N GLY A 251 6.65 8.73 -2.03
CA GLY A 251 6.85 7.49 -2.78
C GLY A 251 7.94 7.59 -3.87
N PRO A 252 7.90 8.60 -4.76
CA PRO A 252 8.88 8.75 -5.82
C PRO A 252 10.33 8.90 -5.31
N GLY A 253 10.51 9.54 -4.16
CA GLY A 253 11.83 9.69 -3.55
C GLY A 253 12.30 8.41 -2.84
N LEU A 254 11.41 7.71 -2.12
CA LEU A 254 11.72 6.41 -1.51
C LEU A 254 12.14 5.37 -2.57
N GLU A 255 11.43 5.34 -3.70
CA GLU A 255 11.79 4.49 -4.85
C GLU A 255 13.18 4.79 -5.40
N ALA A 256 13.58 6.06 -5.38
CA ALA A 256 14.88 6.54 -5.83
C ALA A 256 15.99 6.40 -4.77
N GLY A 257 15.70 5.82 -3.60
CA GLY A 257 16.68 5.59 -2.54
C GLY A 257 16.89 6.78 -1.58
N TYR A 258 15.98 7.74 -1.58
CA TYR A 258 16.02 8.91 -0.72
C TYR A 258 14.88 8.89 0.30
N ALA A 259 15.05 9.56 1.44
CA ALA A 259 13.99 9.83 2.40
C ALA A 259 13.95 11.33 2.74
N PRO A 260 12.78 11.93 3.02
CA PRO A 260 12.73 13.30 3.52
C PRO A 260 13.30 13.37 4.95
N ALA A 261 13.86 14.53 5.31
CA ALA A 261 14.41 14.76 6.65
C ALA A 261 13.36 14.62 7.76
N ASP A 262 12.13 15.07 7.48
CA ASP A 262 10.97 14.87 8.33
C ASP A 262 9.71 14.62 7.49
N LEU A 263 9.30 13.36 7.45
CA LEU A 263 8.12 12.87 6.74
C LEU A 263 6.83 13.42 7.34
N PHE A 264 6.75 13.63 8.65
CA PHE A 264 5.48 14.02 9.27
C PHE A 264 5.32 15.54 9.30
N ALA A 265 6.39 16.30 9.50
CA ALA A 265 6.36 17.75 9.33
C ALA A 265 6.00 18.14 7.90
N GLY A 266 6.51 17.41 6.89
CA GLY A 266 6.14 17.61 5.49
C GLY A 266 4.63 17.47 5.22
N PHE A 267 3.96 16.56 5.94
CA PHE A 267 2.50 16.46 5.86
C PHE A 267 1.82 17.70 6.45
N GLY A 268 2.30 18.22 7.59
CA GLY A 268 1.82 19.47 8.18
C GLY A 268 1.98 20.68 7.24
N GLU A 269 3.09 20.75 6.49
CA GLU A 269 3.29 21.76 5.44
C GLU A 269 2.27 21.63 4.31
N LEU A 270 2.03 20.41 3.82
CA LEU A 270 1.02 20.15 2.79
C LEU A 270 -0.38 20.55 3.23
N LEU A 271 -0.77 20.21 4.46
CA LEU A 271 -2.08 20.58 5.02
C LEU A 271 -2.27 22.10 5.07
N ARG A 272 -1.21 22.84 5.42
CA ARG A 272 -1.24 24.31 5.45
C ARG A 272 -1.27 24.92 4.06
N ALA A 273 -0.50 24.37 3.13
CA ALA A 273 -0.41 24.88 1.76
C ALA A 273 -1.68 24.60 0.93
N ARG A 274 -2.39 23.50 1.21
CA ARG A 274 -3.62 23.08 0.49
C ARG A 274 -4.88 23.15 1.36
N ALA A 275 -4.93 24.10 2.30
CA ALA A 275 -6.01 24.17 3.29
C ALA A 275 -7.40 24.27 2.64
N ASP A 276 -7.52 25.02 1.54
CA ASP A 276 -8.79 25.24 0.82
C ASP A 276 -9.24 23.98 0.07
N GLU A 277 -8.34 23.33 -0.69
CA GLU A 277 -8.63 22.06 -1.39
C GLU A 277 -9.06 20.96 -0.39
N ILE A 278 -8.39 20.90 0.76
CA ILE A 278 -8.74 19.94 1.82
C ILE A 278 -10.09 20.31 2.45
N ALA A 279 -10.43 21.59 2.55
CA ALA A 279 -11.74 22.02 3.02
C ALA A 279 -12.86 21.60 2.06
N GLU A 280 -12.65 21.68 0.75
CA GLU A 280 -13.59 21.18 -0.26
C GLU A 280 -13.81 19.67 -0.16
N LEU A 281 -12.74 18.88 0.04
CA LEU A 281 -12.84 17.44 0.30
C LEU A 281 -13.64 17.09 1.57
N ARG A 282 -13.83 18.03 2.51
CA ARG A 282 -14.71 17.83 3.68
C ARG A 282 -16.18 18.00 3.31
N THR A 283 -16.49 18.86 2.33
CA THR A 283 -17.86 19.16 1.91
C THR A 283 -18.39 18.19 0.85
N ASP A 284 -17.51 17.68 -0.02
CA ASP A 284 -17.88 16.85 -1.16
C ASP A 284 -17.94 15.34 -0.83
N GLN A 285 -18.23 14.98 0.42
CA GLN A 285 -18.35 13.58 0.84
C GLN A 285 -19.77 13.07 0.63
N PRO A 286 -20.05 12.28 -0.43
CA PRO A 286 -21.34 11.60 -0.55
C PRO A 286 -21.51 10.59 0.60
N ASP A 287 -22.74 10.47 1.11
CA ASP A 287 -23.15 9.30 1.89
C ASP A 287 -23.06 8.08 0.96
N GLY A 288 -21.93 7.36 1.01
CA GLY A 288 -21.69 6.21 0.14
C GLY A 288 -22.79 5.14 0.24
N GLU A 289 -22.93 4.33 -0.81
CA GLU A 289 -23.90 3.22 -0.84
C GLU A 289 -23.64 2.25 0.33
N GLN A 290 -24.67 2.07 1.15
CA GLN A 290 -24.58 1.33 2.40
C GLN A 290 -24.62 -0.17 2.14
N SER A 291 -23.70 -0.87 2.79
CA SER A 291 -23.76 -2.32 2.88
C SER A 291 -24.52 -2.75 4.13
N VAL A 292 -25.31 -3.82 4.03
CA VAL A 292 -25.91 -4.50 5.21
C VAL A 292 -24.81 -5.00 6.17
N TRP A 293 -23.58 -5.12 5.66
CA TRP A 293 -22.39 -5.54 6.40
C TRP A 293 -21.64 -4.39 7.07
N ASP A 294 -22.04 -3.12 6.88
CA ASP A 294 -21.38 -1.98 7.51
C ASP A 294 -21.66 -1.96 9.02
N THR A 295 -20.56 -1.96 9.78
CA THR A 295 -20.58 -2.09 11.24
C THR A 295 -20.72 -0.74 11.97
N HIS A 296 -20.55 0.37 11.25
CA HIS A 296 -20.75 1.73 11.72
C HIS A 296 -22.06 2.34 11.15
N PRO A 297 -22.75 3.20 11.90
CA PRO A 297 -23.85 3.99 11.35
C PRO A 297 -23.33 4.95 10.25
N PRO A 298 -24.20 5.33 9.29
CA PRO A 298 -23.92 6.37 8.31
C PRO A 298 -23.45 7.68 8.96
N LEU A 299 -22.60 8.41 8.24
CA LEU A 299 -22.02 9.68 8.72
C LEU A 299 -23.10 10.68 9.10
N GLY A 300 -24.13 10.85 8.25
CA GLY A 300 -25.26 11.74 8.54
C GLY A 300 -26.00 11.40 9.85
N ILE A 301 -26.16 10.11 10.18
CA ILE A 301 -26.82 9.69 11.44
C ILE A 301 -25.97 10.05 12.66
N ARG A 302 -24.65 9.83 12.58
CA ARG A 302 -23.71 10.18 13.65
C ARG A 302 -23.65 11.70 13.86
N LEU A 303 -23.57 12.47 12.77
CA LEU A 303 -23.58 13.93 12.83
C LEU A 303 -24.90 14.48 13.39
N ALA A 304 -26.04 13.89 13.04
CA ALA A 304 -27.33 14.25 13.61
C ALA A 304 -27.37 13.97 15.13
N ALA A 305 -26.85 12.82 15.57
CA ALA A 305 -26.77 12.47 16.98
C ALA A 305 -25.85 13.43 17.77
N ILE A 306 -24.70 13.80 17.20
CA ILE A 306 -23.78 14.80 17.77
C ILE A 306 -24.48 16.16 17.88
N THR A 307 -25.19 16.59 16.84
CA THR A 307 -25.87 17.90 16.81
C THR A 307 -26.99 17.98 17.85
N ALA A 308 -27.73 16.88 18.04
CA ALA A 308 -28.82 16.77 18.99
C ALA A 308 -28.37 16.57 20.45
N ALA A 309 -27.10 16.28 20.70
CA ALA A 309 -26.57 16.11 22.04
C ALA A 309 -26.59 17.43 22.83
N PRO A 310 -26.71 17.40 24.16
CA PRO A 310 -26.53 18.59 24.99
C PRO A 310 -25.12 19.19 24.80
N GLU A 311 -25.03 20.52 24.73
CA GLU A 311 -23.73 21.20 24.65
C GLU A 311 -22.92 20.95 25.93
N SER A 312 -21.62 20.74 25.76
CA SER A 312 -20.70 20.58 26.89
C SER A 312 -20.06 21.92 27.23
N ALA A 313 -19.98 22.26 28.52
CA ALA A 313 -19.33 23.48 28.99
C ALA A 313 -17.78 23.41 28.98
N VAL A 314 -17.20 22.44 28.27
CA VAL A 314 -15.75 22.24 28.22
C VAL A 314 -15.11 23.31 27.31
N PRO A 315 -14.05 24.00 27.78
CA PRO A 315 -13.32 24.94 26.94
C PRO A 315 -12.75 24.28 25.69
N VAL A 316 -12.95 24.92 24.53
CA VAL A 316 -12.40 24.48 23.25
C VAL A 316 -10.94 24.88 23.16
N ASP A 317 -10.06 23.89 22.99
CA ASP A 317 -8.62 24.09 22.82
C ASP A 317 -8.23 23.93 21.34
N ASN A 318 -8.08 25.07 20.66
CA ASN A 318 -7.76 25.15 19.23
C ASN A 318 -6.25 25.09 18.94
N ARG A 319 -5.40 24.88 19.95
CA ARG A 319 -3.97 24.68 19.70
C ARG A 319 -3.78 23.38 18.89
N PRO A 320 -2.74 23.29 18.04
CA PRO A 320 -2.44 22.05 17.33
C PRO A 320 -2.19 20.89 18.30
N ALA A 321 -2.66 19.70 17.99
CA ALA A 321 -2.60 18.52 18.84
C ALA A 321 -1.16 18.08 19.15
N TRP A 322 -0.20 18.37 18.27
CA TRP A 322 1.22 18.10 18.50
C TRP A 322 1.78 18.73 19.78
N VAL A 323 1.13 19.78 20.35
CA VAL A 323 1.58 20.43 21.60
C VAL A 323 1.49 19.50 22.82
N LEU A 324 0.74 18.40 22.71
CA LEU A 324 0.60 17.38 23.76
C LEU A 324 1.84 16.47 23.86
N ILE A 325 2.71 16.49 22.85
CA ILE A 325 3.97 15.75 22.81
C ILE A 325 5.13 16.75 22.91
N PRO A 326 5.98 16.65 23.94
CA PRO A 326 7.25 17.36 23.98
C PRO A 326 8.14 17.00 22.78
N ALA A 327 8.69 18.02 22.11
CA ALA A 327 9.54 17.86 20.92
C ALA A 327 8.92 16.96 19.82
N PRO A 328 7.76 17.35 19.24
CA PRO A 328 7.02 16.51 18.30
C PRO A 328 7.84 16.14 17.07
N ASP A 329 8.73 17.02 16.60
CA ASP A 329 9.63 16.75 15.46
C ASP A 329 10.56 15.57 15.75
N ARG A 330 11.12 15.49 16.97
CA ARG A 330 11.98 14.36 17.36
C ARG A 330 11.20 13.05 17.42
N ALA A 331 9.95 13.09 17.89
CA ALA A 331 9.08 11.93 17.91
C ALA A 331 8.69 11.48 16.49
N GLY A 332 8.41 12.44 15.59
CA GLY A 332 8.18 12.19 14.17
C GLY A 332 9.37 11.53 13.47
N ILE A 333 10.57 12.07 13.66
CA ILE A 333 11.81 11.51 13.09
C ILE A 333 12.11 10.11 13.67
N ALA A 334 11.94 9.90 14.98
CA ALA A 334 12.14 8.58 15.60
C ALA A 334 11.12 7.55 15.08
N LEU A 335 9.87 7.95 14.86
CA LEU A 335 8.87 7.10 14.22
C LEU A 335 9.25 6.81 12.76
N GLN A 336 9.69 7.81 12.00
CA GLN A 336 10.16 7.66 10.63
C GLN A 336 11.31 6.64 10.53
N GLN A 337 12.30 6.71 11.42
CA GLN A 337 13.44 5.78 11.44
C GLN A 337 13.03 4.34 11.76
N ARG A 338 11.91 4.15 12.48
CA ARG A 338 11.38 2.82 12.82
C ARG A 338 10.58 2.22 11.67
N ILE A 339 9.83 3.03 10.93
CA ILE A 339 8.95 2.58 9.85
C ILE A 339 9.69 2.49 8.50
N LEU A 340 10.59 3.44 8.23
CA LEU A 340 11.45 3.42 7.07
C LEU A 340 12.72 2.68 7.48
N ASN A 341 13.21 1.76 6.66
CA ASN A 341 14.55 1.21 6.82
C ASN A 341 15.59 2.26 6.42
N ALA A 342 15.63 3.36 7.18
CA ALA A 342 16.31 4.60 6.82
C ALA A 342 17.82 4.43 6.69
N GLU A 343 18.42 3.39 7.29
CA GLU A 343 19.83 3.04 7.11
C GLU A 343 20.21 2.76 5.65
N LYS A 344 19.23 2.41 4.81
CA LYS A 344 19.42 2.16 3.37
C LYS A 344 19.08 3.36 2.49
N LEU A 345 18.61 4.47 3.08
CA LEU A 345 18.11 5.63 2.36
C LEU A 345 18.98 6.85 2.66
N THR A 346 19.21 7.68 1.65
CA THR A 346 19.85 8.98 1.86
C THR A 346 18.81 9.98 2.33
N VAL A 347 18.94 10.45 3.57
CA VAL A 347 18.02 11.43 4.17
C VAL A 347 18.34 12.83 3.66
N LEU A 348 17.36 13.55 3.11
CA LEU A 348 17.51 14.86 2.49
C LEU A 348 16.46 15.86 2.98
N PRO A 349 16.79 17.16 3.12
CA PRO A 349 15.80 18.23 3.29
C PRO A 349 14.76 18.24 2.15
N TRP A 350 13.56 18.77 2.37
CA TRP A 350 12.42 18.64 1.44
C TRP A 350 12.68 19.17 0.02
N ASP A 351 13.38 20.29 -0.08
CA ASP A 351 13.79 20.90 -1.34
C ASP A 351 14.72 19.96 -2.13
N GLN A 352 15.73 19.41 -1.46
CA GLN A 352 16.70 18.48 -2.04
C GLN A 352 16.09 17.11 -2.33
N PHE A 353 15.24 16.61 -1.44
CA PHE A 353 14.53 15.34 -1.58
C PHE A 353 13.65 15.35 -2.84
N THR A 354 12.89 16.42 -3.01
CA THR A 354 12.02 16.61 -4.17
C THR A 354 12.83 16.77 -5.46
N ALA A 355 13.93 17.52 -5.40
CA ALA A 355 14.82 17.69 -6.53
C ALA A 355 15.51 16.38 -6.94
N ALA A 356 15.94 15.57 -5.97
CA ALA A 356 16.54 14.26 -6.19
C ALA A 356 15.52 13.29 -6.80
N ALA A 357 14.30 13.24 -6.27
CA ALA A 357 13.22 12.41 -6.80
C ALA A 357 12.84 12.80 -8.24
N ALA A 358 12.69 14.10 -8.54
CA ALA A 358 12.40 14.59 -9.88
C ALA A 358 13.53 14.27 -10.87
N SER A 359 14.78 14.50 -10.47
CA SER A 359 15.95 14.19 -11.29
C SER A 359 16.11 12.69 -11.55
N ALA A 360 15.87 11.84 -10.55
CA ALA A 360 15.93 10.38 -10.70
C ALA A 360 14.83 9.86 -11.65
N ARG A 361 13.61 10.42 -11.57
CA ARG A 361 12.54 10.12 -12.52
C ARG A 361 12.91 10.52 -13.94
N LEU A 362 13.48 11.71 -14.10
CA LEU A 362 13.87 12.21 -15.41
C LEU A 362 15.04 11.41 -16.01
N GLN A 363 16.02 11.03 -15.19
CA GLN A 363 17.12 10.13 -15.59
C GLN A 363 16.59 8.79 -16.09
N GLU A 364 15.65 8.17 -15.39
CA GLU A 364 15.09 6.88 -15.81
C GLU A 364 14.33 6.98 -17.14
N ASN A 365 13.53 8.03 -17.32
CA ASN A 365 12.85 8.30 -18.59
C ASN A 365 13.85 8.53 -19.72
N MET A 366 14.95 9.27 -19.46
CA MET A 366 16.03 9.44 -20.42
C MET A 366 16.69 8.11 -20.76
N ASP A 367 17.07 7.30 -19.78
CA ASP A 367 17.77 6.05 -20.01
C ASP A 367 16.92 5.12 -20.91
N GLY A 368 15.60 5.03 -20.65
CA GLY A 368 14.66 4.33 -21.53
C GLY A 368 14.65 4.89 -22.97
N LEU A 369 14.55 6.22 -23.11
CA LEU A 369 14.55 6.88 -24.42
C LEU A 369 15.88 6.68 -25.16
N LEU A 370 17.03 6.84 -24.50
CA LEU A 370 18.35 6.65 -25.11
C LEU A 370 18.60 5.19 -25.51
N ARG A 371 18.07 4.21 -24.77
CA ARG A 371 18.08 2.80 -25.20
C ARG A 371 17.27 2.60 -26.48
N THR A 372 16.06 3.15 -26.55
CA THR A 372 15.23 3.08 -27.77
C THR A 372 15.92 3.74 -28.96
N VAL A 373 16.45 4.95 -28.78
CA VAL A 373 17.18 5.67 -29.83
C VAL A 373 18.43 4.89 -30.27
N SER A 374 19.21 4.34 -29.32
CA SER A 374 20.41 3.55 -29.63
C SER A 374 20.10 2.32 -30.50
N ARG A 375 18.97 1.65 -30.22
CA ARG A 375 18.48 0.52 -31.02
C ARG A 375 18.07 0.98 -32.42
N ALA A 376 17.32 2.08 -32.52
CA ALA A 376 16.81 2.62 -33.78
C ALA A 376 17.93 2.97 -34.78
N VAL A 377 19.02 3.56 -34.28
CA VAL A 377 20.15 4.00 -35.12
C VAL A 377 21.28 2.97 -35.19
N ASN A 378 21.12 1.83 -34.51
CA ASN A 378 22.11 0.76 -34.39
C ASN A 378 23.51 1.26 -33.95
N GLN A 379 23.55 2.26 -33.07
CA GLN A 379 24.77 2.86 -32.52
C GLN A 379 24.52 3.27 -31.07
N PRO A 380 25.51 3.16 -30.16
CA PRO A 380 25.36 3.66 -28.79
C PRO A 380 25.12 5.17 -28.76
N VAL A 381 24.09 5.60 -28.03
CA VAL A 381 23.82 7.02 -27.75
C VAL A 381 24.15 7.30 -26.28
N PRO A 382 25.35 7.81 -25.98
CA PRO A 382 25.84 7.91 -24.60
C PRO A 382 25.31 9.13 -23.82
N HIS A 383 24.75 10.14 -24.50
CA HIS A 383 24.23 11.36 -23.89
C HIS A 383 23.26 12.08 -24.83
N VAL A 384 22.58 13.11 -24.32
CA VAL A 384 21.60 13.90 -25.07
C VAL A 384 22.21 14.57 -26.31
N GLY A 385 23.45 15.06 -26.22
CA GLY A 385 24.16 15.63 -27.37
C GLY A 385 24.21 14.70 -28.60
N ALA A 386 24.37 13.39 -28.41
CA ALA A 386 24.38 12.43 -29.52
C ALA A 386 23.00 12.34 -30.19
N VAL A 387 21.89 12.44 -29.44
CA VAL A 387 20.55 12.54 -30.03
C VAL A 387 20.45 13.75 -30.96
N LEU A 388 20.96 14.91 -30.52
CA LEU A 388 21.00 16.11 -31.36
C LEU A 388 21.88 15.92 -32.60
N ASP A 389 23.00 15.20 -32.51
CA ASP A 389 23.84 14.87 -33.67
C ASP A 389 23.08 13.97 -34.68
N HIS A 390 22.28 13.02 -34.20
CA HIS A 390 21.41 12.20 -35.05
C HIS A 390 20.34 13.04 -35.75
N ILE A 391 19.72 14.00 -35.05
CA ILE A 391 18.73 14.90 -35.65
C ILE A 391 19.40 15.82 -36.69
N ALA A 392 20.57 16.39 -36.40
CA ALA A 392 21.33 17.20 -37.35
C ALA A 392 21.67 16.42 -38.63
N ALA A 393 21.93 15.11 -38.51
CA ALA A 393 22.16 14.22 -39.64
C ALA A 393 20.87 13.82 -40.41
N GLY A 394 19.72 14.38 -40.05
CA GLY A 394 18.43 14.10 -40.71
C GLY A 394 17.78 12.77 -40.29
N ARG A 395 18.24 12.13 -39.20
CA ARG A 395 17.76 10.82 -38.73
C ARG A 395 16.62 10.90 -37.70
N LEU A 396 15.91 12.02 -37.63
CA LEU A 396 14.79 12.16 -36.68
C LEU A 396 13.68 11.14 -36.93
N ASP A 397 13.38 10.84 -38.19
CA ASP A 397 12.35 9.87 -38.53
C ASP A 397 12.74 8.46 -38.04
N ASP A 398 14.02 8.08 -38.13
CA ASP A 398 14.53 6.79 -37.65
C ASP A 398 14.40 6.67 -36.14
N ILE A 399 14.75 7.71 -35.39
CA ILE A 399 14.70 7.70 -33.92
C ILE A 399 13.28 7.83 -33.37
N ALA A 400 12.37 8.48 -34.11
CA ALA A 400 11.00 8.72 -33.68
C ALA A 400 10.06 7.55 -34.01
N ALA A 401 10.34 6.79 -35.08
CA ALA A 401 9.52 5.65 -35.51
C ALA A 401 9.22 4.62 -34.39
N PRO A 402 10.19 4.14 -33.59
CA PRO A 402 9.90 3.18 -32.52
C PRO A 402 9.17 3.80 -31.31
N ILE A 403 9.12 5.13 -31.20
CA ILE A 403 8.43 5.83 -30.10
C ILE A 403 7.00 6.17 -30.50
N PHE A 404 6.79 6.47 -31.78
CA PHE A 404 5.51 6.89 -32.35
C PHE A 404 5.22 6.09 -33.64
N PRO A 405 4.95 4.77 -33.54
CA PRO A 405 4.85 3.88 -34.70
C PRO A 405 3.70 4.25 -35.66
N GLU A 406 2.63 4.85 -35.13
CA GLU A 406 1.44 5.25 -35.89
C GLU A 406 1.51 6.69 -36.43
N ALA A 407 2.55 7.46 -36.10
CA ALA A 407 2.65 8.86 -36.49
C ALA A 407 3.25 9.04 -37.89
N THR A 408 2.70 9.96 -38.68
CA THR A 408 3.34 10.38 -39.93
C THR A 408 4.66 11.11 -39.64
N ARG A 409 5.59 11.16 -40.61
CA ARG A 409 6.87 11.88 -40.46
C ARG A 409 6.71 13.29 -39.91
N ARG A 410 5.71 14.04 -40.39
CA ARG A 410 5.45 15.42 -39.93
C ARG A 410 4.92 15.48 -38.50
N GLU A 411 4.12 14.50 -38.09
CA GLU A 411 3.61 14.39 -36.72
C GLU A 411 4.71 13.95 -35.75
N SER A 412 5.55 13.00 -36.14
CA SER A 412 6.68 12.51 -35.33
C SER A 412 7.61 13.64 -34.91
N ARG A 413 7.87 14.62 -35.78
CA ARG A 413 8.69 15.81 -35.42
C ARG A 413 8.07 16.62 -34.28
N LYS A 414 6.77 16.90 -34.37
CA LYS A 414 6.05 17.65 -33.32
C LYS A 414 5.96 16.84 -32.03
N LEU A 415 5.71 15.53 -32.14
CA LEU A 415 5.59 14.64 -30.98
C LEU A 415 6.92 14.45 -30.26
N PHE A 416 8.05 14.43 -30.98
CA PHE A 416 9.38 14.23 -30.41
C PHE A 416 9.91 15.45 -29.63
N ALA A 417 9.36 16.65 -29.86
CA ALA A 417 9.75 17.86 -29.11
C ALA A 417 9.53 17.69 -27.59
N LYS A 418 8.48 17.00 -27.17
CA LYS A 418 8.18 16.79 -25.74
C LYS A 418 9.17 15.85 -25.05
N PRO A 419 9.47 14.64 -25.57
CA PRO A 419 10.59 13.82 -25.07
C PRO A 419 11.93 14.57 -25.08
N LEU A 420 12.20 15.37 -26.12
CA LEU A 420 13.43 16.14 -26.20
C LEU A 420 13.49 17.25 -25.13
N THR A 421 12.37 17.91 -24.81
CA THR A 421 12.28 18.87 -23.71
C THR A 421 12.67 18.23 -22.38
N ALA A 422 12.24 16.99 -22.14
CA ALA A 422 12.61 16.23 -20.94
C ALA A 422 14.13 15.92 -20.91
N LEU A 423 14.72 15.52 -22.04
CA LEU A 423 16.17 15.31 -22.15
C LEU A 423 16.97 16.59 -21.87
N LEU A 424 16.56 17.72 -22.48
CA LEU A 424 17.20 19.02 -22.28
C LEU A 424 17.06 19.53 -20.84
N SER A 425 15.92 19.26 -20.20
CA SER A 425 15.70 19.58 -18.78
C SER A 425 16.68 18.84 -17.89
N LEU A 426 16.98 17.57 -18.18
CA LEU A 426 17.96 16.80 -17.42
C LEU A 426 19.37 17.34 -17.64
N ALA A 427 19.72 17.68 -18.89
CA ALA A 427 20.99 18.32 -19.20
C ALA A 427 21.15 19.63 -18.41
N ALA A 428 20.13 20.49 -18.40
CA ALA A 428 20.16 21.74 -17.64
C ALA A 428 20.41 21.52 -16.14
N VAL A 429 19.78 20.51 -15.54
CA VAL A 429 20.01 20.13 -14.14
C VAL A 429 21.43 19.61 -13.91
N ARG A 430 21.94 18.75 -14.81
CA ARG A 430 23.31 18.19 -14.69
C ARG A 430 24.41 19.21 -14.91
N SER A 431 24.18 20.21 -15.75
CA SER A 431 25.10 21.33 -15.97
C SER A 431 25.08 22.37 -14.83
N GLY A 432 24.16 22.25 -13.87
CA GLY A 432 23.94 23.27 -12.83
C GLY A 432 23.27 24.55 -13.36
N ALA A 433 22.80 24.54 -14.61
CA ALA A 433 22.08 25.66 -15.23
C ALA A 433 20.62 25.74 -14.77
N ALA A 434 20.09 24.68 -14.15
CA ALA A 434 18.76 24.66 -13.58
C ALA A 434 18.70 23.79 -12.32
N ARG A 435 17.68 24.01 -11.50
CA ARG A 435 17.35 23.17 -10.34
C ARG A 435 15.84 22.99 -10.23
N TRP A 436 15.44 21.89 -9.60
CA TRP A 436 14.03 21.69 -9.25
C TRP A 436 13.68 22.51 -8.01
N GLN A 437 12.58 23.24 -8.09
CA GLN A 437 11.96 23.92 -6.95
C GLN A 437 10.78 23.08 -6.45
N HIS A 438 10.83 22.75 -5.15
CA HIS A 438 9.74 22.08 -4.46
C HIS A 438 8.48 22.97 -4.41
N SER A 439 7.30 22.36 -4.52
CA SER A 439 6.01 23.02 -4.38
C SER A 439 4.99 22.10 -3.73
N TRP A 440 4.32 22.59 -2.69
CA TRP A 440 3.22 21.88 -2.03
C TRP A 440 1.89 22.00 -2.77
N THR A 441 1.71 23.02 -3.60
CA THR A 441 0.43 23.32 -4.30
C THR A 441 0.44 22.90 -5.76
N GLY A 442 1.62 22.80 -6.39
CA GLY A 442 1.76 22.49 -7.81
C GLY A 442 2.74 21.37 -8.12
N ALA A 443 3.03 21.20 -9.40
CA ALA A 443 4.15 20.37 -9.85
C ALA A 443 5.49 21.01 -9.45
N THR A 444 6.54 20.18 -9.37
CA THR A 444 7.91 20.67 -9.23
C THR A 444 8.30 21.49 -10.45
N ARG A 445 8.77 22.71 -10.23
CA ARG A 445 9.16 23.62 -11.32
C ARG A 445 10.65 23.53 -11.59
N LEU A 446 11.03 23.55 -12.86
CA LEU A 446 12.43 23.71 -13.25
C LEU A 446 12.73 25.20 -13.25
N VAL A 447 13.68 25.64 -12.44
CA VAL A 447 14.05 27.06 -12.34
C VAL A 447 15.52 27.26 -12.64
N GLY A 448 15.85 28.39 -13.27
CA GLY A 448 17.22 28.85 -13.48
C GLY A 448 17.90 29.30 -12.19
N PRO A 449 19.17 29.73 -12.25
CA PRO A 449 19.93 30.18 -11.08
C PRO A 449 19.33 31.44 -10.42
N ASP A 450 18.65 32.26 -11.22
CA ASP A 450 17.91 33.45 -10.80
C ASP A 450 16.53 33.15 -10.19
N GLY A 451 16.10 31.88 -10.19
CA GLY A 451 14.81 31.43 -9.68
C GLY A 451 13.64 31.62 -10.66
N THR A 452 13.91 32.08 -11.88
CA THR A 452 12.88 32.15 -12.94
C THR A 452 12.58 30.77 -13.49
N GLU A 453 11.33 30.54 -13.89
CA GLU A 453 10.94 29.26 -14.49
C GLU A 453 11.62 29.08 -15.85
N LEU A 454 12.31 27.96 -16.00
CA LEU A 454 13.06 27.63 -17.20
C LEU A 454 12.24 26.68 -18.08
N ASP A 455 11.64 27.24 -19.12
CA ASP A 455 11.04 26.45 -20.19
C ASP A 455 12.05 26.21 -21.32
N LEU A 456 12.11 24.96 -21.77
CA LEU A 456 12.99 24.47 -22.84
C LEU A 456 12.18 23.91 -24.02
N SER A 457 10.84 24.02 -24.00
CA SER A 457 9.97 23.57 -25.09
C SER A 457 10.34 24.22 -26.42
N ASP A 458 10.51 25.54 -26.43
CA ASP A 458 10.80 26.30 -27.65
C ASP A 458 12.16 25.89 -28.26
N ILE A 459 13.14 25.63 -27.39
CA ILE A 459 14.45 25.12 -27.81
C ILE A 459 14.33 23.69 -28.35
N ALA A 460 13.50 22.85 -27.74
CA ALA A 460 13.25 21.50 -28.23
C ALA A 460 12.53 21.52 -29.59
N GLU A 461 11.59 22.43 -29.81
CA GLU A 461 10.91 22.63 -31.11
C GLU A 461 11.88 23.08 -32.20
N LEU A 462 12.86 23.93 -31.88
CA LEU A 462 13.95 24.26 -32.79
C LEU A 462 14.89 23.06 -33.03
N ALA A 463 15.12 22.24 -32.01
CA ALA A 463 16.08 21.14 -32.07
C ALA A 463 15.57 19.92 -32.85
N VAL A 464 14.26 19.78 -33.10
CA VAL A 464 13.68 18.70 -33.92
C VAL A 464 13.75 18.96 -35.43
N ASP A 465 14.26 20.10 -35.89
CA ASP A 465 14.49 20.36 -37.31
C ASP A 465 15.98 20.53 -37.60
N PRO A 466 16.57 19.75 -38.53
CA PRO A 466 17.96 19.91 -38.94
C PRO A 466 18.33 21.34 -39.37
N ALA A 467 17.38 22.12 -39.91
CA ALA A 467 17.63 23.49 -40.36
C ALA A 467 17.77 24.49 -39.20
N THR A 468 17.20 24.20 -38.02
CA THR A 468 17.19 25.09 -36.86
C THR A 468 17.99 24.55 -35.67
N ILE A 469 18.56 23.35 -35.78
CA ILE A 469 19.27 22.71 -34.66
C ILE A 469 20.52 23.46 -34.19
N GLU A 470 21.24 24.14 -35.09
CA GLU A 470 22.40 24.95 -34.71
C GLU A 470 22.00 26.20 -33.91
N GLU A 471 20.81 26.74 -34.17
CA GLU A 471 20.23 27.80 -33.34
C GLU A 471 19.86 27.28 -31.96
N ALA A 472 19.25 26.09 -31.88
CA ALA A 472 18.96 25.43 -30.61
C ALA A 472 20.23 25.19 -29.77
N ARG A 473 21.32 24.69 -30.39
CA ARG A 473 22.62 24.50 -29.71
C ARG A 473 23.18 25.80 -29.14
N ARG A 474 23.08 26.89 -29.91
CA ARG A 474 23.54 28.22 -29.48
C ARG A 474 22.75 28.72 -28.27
N GLN A 475 21.43 28.58 -28.29
CA GLN A 475 20.58 29.00 -27.17
C GLN A 475 20.85 28.15 -25.91
N LEU A 476 21.09 26.85 -26.05
CA LEU A 476 21.50 25.98 -24.94
C LEU A 476 22.84 26.43 -24.34
N ALA A 477 23.83 26.70 -25.17
CA ALA A 477 25.15 27.16 -24.73
C ALA A 477 25.09 28.53 -24.03
N GLN A 478 24.28 29.48 -24.53
CA GLN A 478 24.06 30.78 -23.90
C GLN A 478 23.43 30.67 -22.51
N ARG A 479 22.61 29.63 -22.29
CA ARG A 479 22.01 29.31 -20.99
C ARG A 479 22.93 28.44 -20.11
N GLY A 480 24.15 28.14 -20.55
CA GLY A 480 25.11 27.31 -19.81
C GLY A 480 24.74 25.82 -19.76
N ILE A 481 23.89 25.34 -20.68
CA ILE A 481 23.44 23.95 -20.72
C ILE A 481 24.38 23.13 -21.60
N ASP A 482 25.10 22.20 -20.96
CA ASP A 482 25.90 21.19 -21.63
C ASP A 482 25.07 19.91 -21.85
N VAL A 483 24.68 19.67 -23.10
CA VAL A 483 23.91 18.48 -23.50
C VAL A 483 24.68 17.17 -23.36
N ALA A 484 26.00 17.19 -23.17
CA ALA A 484 26.78 16.01 -22.84
C ALA A 484 26.76 15.68 -21.34
N ALA A 485 26.40 16.63 -20.47
CA ALA A 485 26.33 16.41 -19.02
C ALA A 485 25.21 15.44 -18.60
N ALA A 486 24.16 15.30 -19.41
CA ALA A 486 23.14 14.27 -19.24
C ALA A 486 23.56 12.97 -19.95
N THR A 487 24.28 12.13 -19.22
CA THR A 487 24.79 10.85 -19.70
C THR A 487 23.82 9.70 -19.43
N HIS A 488 23.85 8.72 -20.32
CA HIS A 488 23.13 7.46 -20.18
C HIS A 488 23.72 6.65 -19.02
N VAL A 489 22.93 6.41 -17.98
CA VAL A 489 23.36 5.71 -16.76
C VAL A 489 22.97 4.23 -16.80
N GLU A 490 21.68 3.93 -16.95
CA GLU A 490 21.20 2.54 -16.99
C GLU A 490 21.15 2.00 -18.42
N GLN A 491 22.27 1.41 -18.87
CA GLN A 491 22.39 0.82 -20.22
C GLN A 491 21.51 -0.42 -20.47
N ARG A 492 20.89 -0.97 -19.43
CA ARG A 492 19.93 -2.09 -19.50
C ARG A 492 18.72 -1.77 -18.65
N ALA A 493 17.54 -2.14 -19.15
CA ALA A 493 16.33 -2.05 -18.34
C ALA A 493 16.43 -2.95 -17.11
N THR A 494 15.89 -2.45 -16.00
CA THR A 494 15.86 -3.13 -14.70
C THR A 494 14.41 -3.31 -14.26
N ALA A 495 14.15 -4.16 -13.26
CA ALA A 495 12.81 -4.30 -12.68
C ALA A 495 12.42 -3.13 -11.75
N ARG A 496 13.08 -1.97 -11.86
CA ARG A 496 12.77 -0.81 -11.03
C ARG A 496 11.38 -0.28 -11.43
N ARG A 497 10.51 -0.05 -10.44
CA ARG A 497 9.10 0.40 -10.63
C ARG A 497 8.25 -0.56 -11.48
N ALA A 498 8.68 -1.81 -11.63
CA ALA A 498 7.86 -2.83 -12.23
C ALA A 498 6.76 -3.22 -11.23
N GLU A 499 5.51 -3.31 -11.68
CA GLU A 499 4.42 -3.90 -10.91
C GLU A 499 4.28 -5.37 -11.27
N ILE A 500 3.92 -6.22 -10.31
CA ILE A 500 3.66 -7.64 -10.55
C ILE A 500 2.17 -7.83 -10.89
N TYR A 501 1.85 -8.16 -12.15
CA TYR A 501 0.46 -8.37 -12.56
C TYR A 501 0.00 -9.80 -12.34
N ALA A 502 0.84 -10.78 -12.66
CA ALA A 502 0.47 -12.17 -12.58
C ALA A 502 1.70 -13.09 -12.46
N GLY A 503 1.45 -14.38 -12.24
CA GLY A 503 2.52 -15.36 -12.16
C GLY A 503 2.11 -16.75 -12.63
N ILE A 504 3.05 -17.47 -13.22
CA ILE A 504 2.90 -18.85 -13.65
C ILE A 504 4.01 -19.69 -13.01
N LEU A 505 3.62 -20.69 -12.23
CA LEU A 505 4.51 -21.62 -11.55
C LEU A 505 4.97 -22.74 -12.48
N ASN A 506 6.16 -23.29 -12.21
CA ASN A 506 6.65 -24.53 -12.82
C ASN A 506 6.66 -24.55 -14.36
N MET A 507 6.93 -23.42 -15.00
CA MET A 507 7.22 -23.40 -16.43
C MET A 507 8.60 -24.00 -16.70
N LYS A 508 8.85 -24.40 -17.94
CA LYS A 508 10.21 -24.73 -18.40
C LYS A 508 10.74 -23.55 -19.21
N VAL A 509 11.76 -22.89 -18.67
CA VAL A 509 12.51 -21.83 -19.34
C VAL A 509 13.87 -22.40 -19.74
N ASN A 510 14.20 -22.44 -21.04
CA ASN A 510 15.43 -23.05 -21.56
C ASN A 510 15.70 -24.43 -20.93
N LYS A 511 14.66 -25.27 -20.89
CA LYS A 511 14.61 -26.62 -20.29
C LYS A 511 14.73 -26.68 -18.75
N LYS A 512 14.97 -25.58 -18.03
CA LYS A 512 15.02 -25.51 -16.57
C LYS A 512 13.65 -25.13 -15.97
N ARG A 513 13.32 -25.67 -14.80
CA ARG A 513 12.07 -25.32 -14.09
C ARG A 513 12.17 -23.92 -13.50
N SER A 514 11.24 -23.04 -13.88
CA SER A 514 11.17 -21.67 -13.39
C SER A 514 9.71 -21.25 -13.17
N ASP A 515 9.51 -20.45 -12.14
CA ASP A 515 8.33 -19.64 -11.95
C ASP A 515 8.53 -18.34 -12.76
N VAL A 516 7.51 -17.91 -13.50
CA VAL A 516 7.55 -16.71 -14.33
C VAL A 516 6.59 -15.70 -13.74
N LEU A 517 7.10 -14.56 -13.28
CA LEU A 517 6.28 -13.41 -12.93
C LEU A 517 6.16 -12.49 -14.14
N ILE A 518 4.94 -12.04 -14.41
CA ILE A 518 4.62 -11.10 -15.48
C ILE A 518 4.54 -9.71 -14.84
N LEU A 519 5.43 -8.83 -15.28
CA LEU A 519 5.58 -7.49 -14.73
C LEU A 519 5.07 -6.42 -15.69
N SER A 520 4.91 -5.18 -15.23
CA SER A 520 4.43 -4.07 -16.07
C SER A 520 5.32 -3.78 -17.29
N HIS A 521 6.63 -4.03 -17.21
CA HIS A 521 7.56 -3.79 -18.32
C HIS A 521 8.61 -4.91 -18.51
N GLY A 522 8.29 -6.14 -18.08
CA GLY A 522 9.19 -7.27 -18.30
C GLY A 522 8.70 -8.59 -17.70
N LEU A 523 9.54 -9.62 -17.81
CA LEU A 523 9.36 -10.92 -17.20
C LEU A 523 10.44 -11.15 -16.14
N LEU A 524 10.04 -11.66 -14.98
CA LEU A 524 10.99 -12.11 -13.97
C LEU A 524 10.94 -13.63 -13.83
N LEU A 525 12.06 -14.25 -14.18
CA LEU A 525 12.27 -15.69 -14.16
C LEU A 525 12.92 -16.08 -12.84
N VAL A 526 12.24 -16.90 -12.05
CA VAL A 526 12.68 -17.33 -10.72
C VAL A 526 12.81 -18.85 -10.71
N PRO A 527 13.94 -19.45 -10.29
CA PRO A 527 14.05 -20.90 -10.20
C PRO A 527 12.94 -21.50 -9.32
N SER A 528 12.22 -22.50 -9.86
CA SER A 528 11.13 -23.15 -9.12
C SER A 528 11.67 -23.97 -7.96
N VAL A 529 10.87 -24.09 -6.89
CA VAL A 529 11.16 -25.00 -5.78
C VAL A 529 10.88 -26.46 -6.15
N ALA A 530 11.46 -27.39 -5.39
CA ALA A 530 11.24 -28.82 -5.58
C ALA A 530 9.74 -29.20 -5.52
N LYS A 531 9.35 -30.21 -6.32
CA LYS A 531 7.95 -30.66 -6.49
C LYS A 531 7.22 -30.96 -5.18
N LEU A 532 7.93 -31.48 -4.17
CA LEU A 532 7.40 -31.77 -2.83
C LEU A 532 6.95 -30.52 -2.05
N LYS A 533 7.29 -29.31 -2.51
CA LYS A 533 6.96 -28.03 -1.88
C LYS A 533 5.95 -27.19 -2.69
N ALA A 534 5.10 -27.82 -3.51
CA ALA A 534 4.14 -27.12 -4.38
C ALA A 534 3.21 -26.14 -3.63
N MET A 535 2.70 -26.50 -2.45
CA MET A 535 1.88 -25.61 -1.62
C MET A 535 2.65 -24.36 -1.15
N THR A 536 3.94 -24.51 -0.86
CA THR A 536 4.81 -23.38 -0.51
C THR A 536 5.03 -22.47 -1.72
N ALA A 537 5.18 -23.03 -2.92
CA ALA A 537 5.34 -22.27 -4.17
C ALA A 537 4.13 -21.38 -4.45
N ARG A 538 2.91 -21.93 -4.33
CA ARG A 538 1.65 -21.18 -4.49
C ARG A 538 1.54 -20.03 -3.50
N ARG A 539 1.78 -20.30 -2.23
CA ARG A 539 1.70 -19.28 -1.17
C ARG A 539 2.72 -18.17 -1.40
N ARG A 540 3.94 -18.53 -1.78
CA ARG A 540 5.00 -17.58 -2.12
C ARG A 540 4.62 -16.70 -3.31
N MET A 541 4.07 -17.28 -4.37
CA MET A 541 3.60 -16.52 -5.54
C MET A 541 2.49 -15.53 -5.18
N ALA A 542 1.48 -15.97 -4.41
CA ALA A 542 0.42 -15.08 -3.93
C ALA A 542 0.98 -13.92 -3.08
N GLN A 543 1.95 -14.20 -2.20
CA GLN A 543 2.63 -13.17 -1.41
C GLN A 543 3.42 -12.18 -2.27
N TRP A 544 4.06 -12.64 -3.35
CA TRP A 544 4.78 -11.74 -4.25
C TRP A 544 3.84 -10.80 -4.99
N ILE A 545 2.76 -11.34 -5.57
CA ILE A 545 1.71 -10.56 -6.23
C ILE A 545 1.10 -9.55 -5.24
N GLU A 546 0.86 -9.96 -3.99
CA GLU A 546 0.32 -9.08 -2.94
C GLU A 546 1.34 -8.01 -2.48
N SER A 547 2.63 -8.35 -2.42
CA SER A 547 3.69 -7.42 -1.99
C SER A 547 4.03 -6.34 -3.03
N GLY A 548 3.78 -6.60 -4.31
CA GLY A 548 3.91 -5.65 -5.41
C GLY A 548 5.34 -5.26 -5.84
N ASP A 549 6.37 -5.38 -4.98
CA ASP A 549 7.75 -4.96 -5.31
C ASP A 549 8.62 -6.13 -5.84
N PRO A 550 8.95 -6.17 -7.15
CA PRO A 550 9.78 -7.22 -7.73
C PRO A 550 11.28 -6.99 -7.55
N ARG A 551 11.74 -5.81 -7.06
CA ARG A 551 13.18 -5.48 -7.01
C ARG A 551 13.99 -6.46 -6.16
N PRO A 552 13.58 -6.84 -4.93
CA PRO A 552 14.34 -7.81 -4.14
C PRO A 552 14.49 -9.15 -4.86
N LEU A 553 13.47 -9.55 -5.62
CA LEU A 553 13.50 -10.77 -6.42
C LEU A 553 14.40 -10.61 -7.63
N ALA A 554 14.33 -9.50 -8.35
CA ALA A 554 15.14 -9.23 -9.53
C ALA A 554 16.65 -9.19 -9.22
N THR A 555 17.04 -8.76 -8.01
CA THR A 555 18.44 -8.75 -7.57
C THR A 555 18.89 -10.04 -6.87
N THR A 556 17.99 -11.00 -6.65
CA THR A 556 18.34 -12.27 -5.99
C THR A 556 19.15 -13.15 -6.95
N GLU A 557 20.26 -13.70 -6.47
CA GLU A 557 21.12 -14.59 -7.24
C GLU A 557 20.33 -15.78 -7.82
N GLY A 558 20.50 -16.03 -9.12
CA GLY A 558 19.81 -17.09 -9.86
C GLY A 558 18.47 -16.67 -10.48
N ASN A 559 17.91 -15.51 -10.11
CA ASN A 559 16.77 -14.93 -10.80
C ASN A 559 17.22 -14.13 -12.02
N ARG A 560 16.35 -13.99 -13.01
CA ARG A 560 16.64 -13.25 -14.23
C ARG A 560 15.46 -12.39 -14.66
N PHE A 561 15.71 -11.09 -14.80
CA PHE A 561 14.79 -10.15 -15.42
C PHE A 561 15.04 -10.07 -16.93
N ILE A 562 13.97 -10.02 -17.71
CA ILE A 562 13.96 -9.78 -19.16
C ILE A 562 12.99 -8.62 -19.41
N ALA A 563 13.48 -7.46 -19.80
CA ALA A 563 12.60 -6.34 -20.12
C ALA A 563 11.85 -6.60 -21.42
N TYR A 564 10.63 -6.07 -21.55
CA TYR A 564 9.90 -6.18 -22.82
C TYR A 564 10.64 -5.47 -23.95
N GLU A 565 11.26 -4.33 -23.65
CA GLU A 565 12.09 -3.58 -24.61
C GLU A 565 13.36 -4.30 -25.09
N ASP A 566 13.76 -5.42 -24.44
CA ASP A 566 14.87 -6.26 -24.90
C ASP A 566 14.41 -7.35 -25.87
N ILE A 567 13.10 -7.60 -25.98
CA ILE A 567 12.50 -8.64 -26.82
C ILE A 567 12.34 -8.08 -28.23
N ALA A 568 13.11 -8.59 -29.18
CA ALA A 568 12.97 -8.21 -30.59
C ALA A 568 11.77 -8.90 -31.25
N VAL A 569 11.53 -10.16 -30.88
CA VAL A 569 10.45 -10.97 -31.44
C VAL A 569 9.99 -12.00 -30.41
N ALA A 570 8.69 -12.04 -30.12
CA ALA A 570 8.02 -13.06 -29.34
C ALA A 570 7.08 -13.89 -30.22
N GLN A 571 7.39 -15.17 -30.43
CA GLN A 571 6.59 -16.07 -31.27
C GLN A 571 5.95 -17.19 -30.46
N VAL A 572 4.69 -17.50 -30.77
CA VAL A 572 4.02 -18.70 -30.28
C VAL A 572 4.39 -19.87 -31.19
N VAL A 573 5.26 -20.76 -30.73
CA VAL A 573 5.75 -21.93 -31.49
C VAL A 573 4.77 -23.11 -31.41
N SER A 574 4.06 -23.25 -30.29
CA SER A 574 2.98 -24.23 -30.13
C SER A 574 1.88 -23.66 -29.25
N LYS A 575 0.63 -23.97 -29.57
CA LYS A 575 -0.55 -23.61 -28.75
C LYS A 575 -0.89 -24.69 -27.71
N PHE A 576 -0.38 -25.93 -27.87
CA PHE A 576 -0.56 -26.99 -26.88
C PHE A 576 0.57 -28.03 -26.92
N PRO A 577 1.34 -28.21 -25.83
CA PRO A 577 1.44 -27.27 -24.72
C PRO A 577 1.93 -25.91 -25.23
N VAL A 578 1.45 -24.82 -24.63
CA VAL A 578 1.82 -23.46 -25.05
C VAL A 578 3.34 -23.28 -24.93
N LYS A 579 3.98 -22.87 -26.02
CA LYS A 579 5.42 -22.60 -26.11
C LYS A 579 5.64 -21.26 -26.79
N TYR A 580 6.34 -20.38 -26.10
CA TYR A 580 6.87 -19.13 -26.61
C TYR A 580 8.37 -19.27 -26.89
N GLU A 581 8.81 -18.69 -27.99
CA GLU A 581 10.23 -18.42 -28.27
C GLU A 581 10.40 -16.91 -28.33
N LEU A 582 11.19 -16.36 -27.40
CA LEU A 582 11.57 -14.97 -27.37
C LEU A 582 12.96 -14.85 -28.00
N THR A 583 13.12 -14.01 -29.01
CA THR A 583 14.43 -13.61 -29.54
C THR A 583 14.70 -12.21 -29.03
N LEU A 584 15.80 -12.04 -28.28
CA LEU A 584 16.21 -10.75 -27.75
C LEU A 584 17.04 -9.99 -28.81
N HIS A 585 17.12 -8.67 -28.69
CA HIS A 585 17.91 -7.84 -29.63
C HIS A 585 19.40 -8.19 -29.69
N ASN A 586 19.95 -8.80 -28.64
CA ASN A 586 21.33 -9.30 -28.61
C ASN A 586 21.51 -10.67 -29.31
N GLY A 587 20.47 -11.21 -29.93
CA GLY A 587 20.45 -12.52 -30.60
C GLY A 587 20.20 -13.72 -29.69
N GLU A 588 20.10 -13.52 -28.37
CA GLU A 588 19.79 -14.60 -27.44
C GLU A 588 18.35 -15.11 -27.64
N LYS A 589 18.16 -16.43 -27.59
CA LYS A 589 16.84 -17.06 -27.61
C LYS A 589 16.45 -17.59 -26.24
N VAL A 590 15.23 -17.27 -25.81
CA VAL A 590 14.62 -17.74 -24.57
C VAL A 590 13.36 -18.52 -24.90
N GLU A 591 13.40 -19.84 -24.68
CA GLU A 591 12.23 -20.71 -24.78
C GLU A 591 11.48 -20.71 -23.46
N ILE A 592 10.19 -20.33 -23.48
CA ILE A 592 9.29 -20.42 -22.33
C ILE A 592 8.15 -21.37 -22.70
N ARG A 593 8.06 -22.53 -22.03
CA ARG A 593 7.01 -23.51 -22.31
C ARG A 593 6.27 -23.97 -21.07
N TRP A 594 5.00 -24.25 -21.28
CA TRP A 594 4.16 -24.93 -20.32
C TRP A 594 4.67 -26.34 -20.05
N SER A 595 4.56 -26.76 -18.79
CA SER A 595 4.77 -28.13 -18.38
C SER A 595 3.46 -28.72 -17.87
N THR A 596 3.41 -30.05 -17.73
CA THR A 596 2.27 -30.75 -17.12
C THR A 596 2.07 -30.38 -15.64
N GLU A 597 3.03 -29.68 -15.02
CA GLU A 597 3.00 -29.22 -13.63
C GLU A 597 2.78 -27.70 -13.52
N SER A 598 2.55 -27.01 -14.64
CA SER A 598 2.36 -25.57 -14.65
C SER A 598 1.02 -25.18 -14.03
N GLU A 599 1.03 -24.08 -13.29
CA GLU A 599 -0.15 -23.54 -12.61
C GLU A 599 -0.08 -22.02 -12.60
N GLU A 600 -1.21 -21.36 -12.86
CA GLU A 600 -1.27 -19.91 -12.94
C GLU A 600 -1.91 -19.27 -11.69
N GLN A 601 -1.58 -18.00 -11.48
CA GLN A 601 -2.19 -17.11 -10.50
C GLN A 601 -2.55 -15.80 -11.23
N ALA A 602 -3.68 -15.19 -10.86
CA ALA A 602 -4.17 -13.94 -11.46
C ALA A 602 -4.22 -13.99 -13.01
N ASN A 603 -4.78 -15.07 -13.58
CA ASN A 603 -4.91 -15.27 -15.04
C ASN A 603 -3.59 -15.16 -15.82
N GLY A 604 -2.49 -15.64 -15.22
CA GLY A 604 -1.14 -15.48 -15.76
C GLY A 604 -0.94 -15.87 -17.23
N SER A 605 -1.65 -16.88 -17.75
CA SER A 605 -1.60 -17.25 -19.17
C SER A 605 -2.03 -16.10 -20.08
N GLU A 606 -3.16 -15.49 -19.75
CA GLU A 606 -3.77 -14.43 -20.53
C GLU A 606 -2.91 -13.16 -20.45
N VAL A 607 -2.49 -12.79 -19.23
CA VAL A 607 -1.63 -11.63 -19.00
C VAL A 607 -0.30 -11.78 -19.72
N LEU A 608 0.33 -12.98 -19.68
CA LEU A 608 1.56 -13.25 -20.44
C LEU A 608 1.33 -13.13 -21.95
N ALA A 609 0.23 -13.68 -22.46
CA ALA A 609 -0.08 -13.61 -23.89
C ALA A 609 -0.40 -12.19 -24.36
N GLN A 610 -1.01 -11.35 -23.52
CA GLN A 610 -1.24 -9.93 -23.80
C GLN A 610 0.08 -9.16 -23.77
N ALA A 611 0.90 -9.35 -22.73
CA ALA A 611 2.18 -8.68 -22.57
C ALA A 611 3.17 -9.01 -23.71
N LEU A 612 3.29 -10.28 -24.10
CA LEU A 612 4.16 -10.67 -25.22
C LEU A 612 3.62 -10.22 -26.59
N ARG A 613 2.31 -9.98 -26.71
CA ARG A 613 1.74 -9.35 -27.91
C ARG A 613 2.05 -7.86 -27.95
N ALA A 614 1.96 -7.17 -26.82
CA ALA A 614 2.35 -5.77 -26.70
C ALA A 614 3.84 -5.59 -27.03
N ALA A 615 4.71 -6.45 -26.47
CA ALA A 615 6.14 -6.42 -26.73
C ALA A 615 6.57 -6.75 -28.18
N ASN A 616 5.65 -7.18 -29.06
CA ASN A 616 5.92 -7.32 -30.50
C ASN A 616 5.54 -6.07 -31.30
N ASN A 617 4.73 -5.19 -30.71
CA ASN A 617 4.22 -3.96 -31.32
C ASN A 617 4.97 -2.72 -30.79
N ASP A 618 5.80 -2.89 -29.75
CA ASP A 618 6.82 -1.96 -29.27
C ASP A 618 8.16 -2.25 -29.98
#